data_AF-A0A1H8RZ82-F1
#
_entry.id   AF-A0A1H8RZ82-F1
#
_cell.length_a   1.000
_cell.length_b   1.000
_cell.length_c   1.000
_cell.angle_alpha   90.00
_cell.angle_beta   90.00
_cell.angle_gamma   90.00
#
_symmetry.space_group_name_H-M   'P 1'
#
loop_
_entity.id
_entity.type
_entity.pdbx_description
1 polymer ?
#
loop_
_entity_poly.entity_id
_entity_poly.type
_entity_poly.pdbx_seq_one_letter_code
_entity_poly.pdbx_strand_id
1 'polypeptide(L)'
;MAAVSVYIDNNVWDFLFARGLDLSVELPSDRYCLCMTREAEFEIPPISPEKAELKRFIEATVAKCVKTVPIFGFYDESLPPDEQRAGGFGVGRYASDAEIEFVDQQRKTIGNKKRDKSKLYKNEADVSIASRSFESVVLSLDAKKGPINTAYKQGGLVVFLTEFDGSSLSLSNFVDREIGKCDMSRNAFRSRRDFEA
;
A
#
# COMPACT_ATOMS: atom_id res chain seq x y z
N MET A 1 10.36 -7.11 -19.16
CA MET A 1 9.29 -7.38 -18.17
C MET A 1 8.79 -6.03 -17.68
N ALA A 2 7.49 -5.89 -17.41
CA ALA A 2 6.97 -4.66 -16.78
C ALA A 2 7.45 -4.59 -15.32
N ALA A 3 7.73 -3.40 -14.81
CA ALA A 3 8.15 -3.20 -13.43
C ALA A 3 7.02 -3.58 -12.46
N VAL A 4 7.36 -4.18 -11.32
CA VAL A 4 6.41 -4.56 -10.27
C VAL A 4 6.03 -3.32 -9.45
N SER A 5 4.74 -3.00 -9.40
CA SER A 5 4.25 -1.93 -8.51
C SER A 5 4.25 -2.40 -7.05
N VAL A 6 4.88 -1.60 -6.18
CA VAL A 6 5.01 -1.88 -4.75
C VAL A 6 4.50 -0.68 -3.95
N TYR A 7 3.40 -0.88 -3.22
CA TYR A 7 2.81 0.10 -2.33
C TYR A 7 3.37 -0.05 -0.91
N ILE A 8 3.68 1.09 -0.28
CA ILE A 8 4.32 1.13 1.03
C ILE A 8 3.28 1.57 2.07
N ASP A 9 2.99 0.68 3.03
CA ASP A 9 2.16 0.99 4.19
C ASP A 9 2.88 1.92 5.16
N ASN A 10 2.13 2.74 5.89
CA ASN A 10 2.69 3.78 6.76
C ASN A 10 3.58 3.19 7.86
N ASN A 11 3.23 2.01 8.40
CA ASN A 11 4.03 1.34 9.42
C ASN A 11 5.40 0.86 8.91
N VAL A 12 5.60 0.74 7.60
CA VAL A 12 6.87 0.28 7.01
C VAL A 12 7.95 1.36 7.12
N TRP A 13 7.58 2.65 7.19
CA TRP A 13 8.55 3.73 7.26
C TRP A 13 9.45 3.67 8.50
N ASP A 14 8.87 3.43 9.69
CA ASP A 14 9.66 3.27 10.92
C ASP A 14 10.65 2.09 10.79
N PHE A 15 10.25 1.00 10.12
CA PHE A 15 11.08 -0.18 9.91
C PHE A 15 12.26 0.08 8.98
N LEU A 16 12.02 0.76 7.86
CA LEU A 16 13.05 1.13 6.89
C LEU A 16 14.05 2.11 7.52
N PHE A 17 13.53 3.12 8.23
CA PHE A 17 14.34 4.12 8.92
C PHE A 17 15.24 3.47 9.98
N ALA A 18 14.69 2.60 10.83
CA ALA A 18 15.45 1.92 11.88
C ALA A 18 16.59 1.04 11.34
N ARG A 19 16.52 0.60 10.07
CA ARG A 19 17.54 -0.23 9.41
C ARG A 19 18.42 0.55 8.45
N GLY A 20 18.16 1.85 8.24
CA GLY A 20 18.86 2.65 7.25
C GLY A 20 18.71 2.13 5.81
N LEU A 21 17.58 1.50 5.48
CA LEU A 21 17.35 0.94 4.15
C LEU A 21 16.99 2.05 3.16
N ASP A 22 17.80 2.19 2.10
CA ASP A 22 17.48 3.07 0.97
C ASP A 22 16.68 2.29 -0.08
N LEU A 23 15.38 2.60 -0.18
CA LEU A 23 14.47 1.92 -1.11
C LEU A 23 14.90 2.03 -2.58
N SER A 24 15.60 3.09 -2.98
CA SER A 24 16.08 3.22 -4.37
C SER A 24 17.20 2.23 -4.71
N VAL A 25 17.90 1.71 -3.70
CA VAL A 25 18.92 0.67 -3.84
C VAL A 25 18.29 -0.70 -3.65
N GLU A 26 17.47 -0.85 -2.61
CA GLU A 26 16.86 -2.10 -2.22
C GLU A 26 15.79 -2.59 -3.21
N LEU A 27 15.04 -1.68 -3.81
CA LEU A 27 13.98 -1.92 -4.81
C LEU A 27 14.20 -1.00 -6.02
N PRO A 28 15.17 -1.34 -6.91
CA PRO A 28 15.61 -0.44 -7.96
C PRO A 28 14.54 -0.26 -9.05
N SER A 29 14.51 0.94 -9.65
CA SER A 29 13.44 1.41 -10.53
C SER A 29 13.33 0.70 -11.88
N ASP A 30 14.37 -0.02 -12.28
CA ASP A 30 14.38 -0.87 -13.47
C ASP A 30 13.50 -2.12 -13.29
N ARG A 31 13.23 -2.50 -12.04
CA ARG A 31 12.43 -3.67 -11.66
C ARG A 31 11.17 -3.33 -10.89
N TYR A 32 11.17 -2.22 -10.14
CA TYR A 32 10.11 -1.86 -9.23
C TYR A 32 9.59 -0.44 -9.47
N CYS A 33 8.28 -0.26 -9.31
CA CYS A 33 7.66 1.07 -9.26
C CYS A 33 7.12 1.28 -7.85
N LEU A 34 7.81 2.10 -7.05
CA LEU A 34 7.40 2.38 -5.67
C LEU A 34 6.25 3.38 -5.66
N CYS A 35 5.21 3.04 -4.91
CA CYS A 35 3.95 3.76 -4.89
C CYS A 35 3.46 4.01 -3.46
N MET A 36 2.63 5.03 -3.30
CA MET A 36 1.77 5.22 -2.15
C MET A 36 0.40 5.69 -2.61
N THR A 37 -0.61 5.48 -1.77
CA THR A 37 -1.95 6.01 -2.03
C THR A 37 -2.02 7.49 -1.67
N ARG A 38 -3.01 8.19 -2.21
CA ARG A 38 -3.25 9.59 -1.83
C ARG A 38 -3.60 9.71 -0.34
N GLU A 39 -4.30 8.72 0.21
CA GLU A 39 -4.61 8.61 1.63
C GLU A 39 -3.35 8.50 2.49
N ALA A 40 -2.37 7.69 2.09
CA ALA A 40 -1.11 7.54 2.82
C ALA A 40 -0.31 8.86 2.89
N GLU A 41 -0.37 9.69 1.84
CA GLU A 41 0.29 10.98 1.80
C GLU A 41 -0.21 11.93 2.91
N PHE A 42 -1.50 11.91 3.23
CA PHE A 42 -2.09 12.73 4.29
C PHE A 42 -1.58 12.37 5.70
N GLU A 43 -0.94 11.22 5.87
CA GLU A 43 -0.38 10.80 7.16
C GLU A 43 1.04 11.35 7.41
N ILE A 44 1.71 11.87 6.38
CA ILE A 44 3.10 12.39 6.47
C ILE A 44 3.16 13.78 7.15
N PRO A 45 2.38 14.81 6.73
CA PRO A 45 2.44 16.12 7.35
C PRO A 45 2.25 16.13 8.88
N PRO A 46 1.27 15.39 9.47
CA PRO A 46 1.00 15.42 10.91
C PRO A 46 1.98 14.59 11.76
N ILE A 47 3.05 14.00 11.19
CA ILE A 47 4.10 13.33 11.98
C ILE A 47 4.69 14.34 12.99
N SER A 48 4.77 13.92 14.25
CA SER A 48 5.22 14.75 15.38
C SER A 48 6.64 15.29 15.17
N PRO A 49 6.96 16.53 15.62
CA PRO A 49 8.33 17.05 15.62
C PRO A 49 9.35 16.17 16.35
N GLU A 50 8.92 15.39 17.34
CA GLU A 50 9.78 14.41 18.04
C GLU A 50 10.31 13.31 17.09
N LYS A 51 9.60 13.07 15.98
CA LYS A 51 9.98 12.15 14.91
C LYS A 51 10.51 12.91 13.67
N ALA A 52 11.12 14.08 13.85
CA ALA A 52 11.58 14.92 12.73
C ALA A 52 12.58 14.20 11.81
N GLU A 53 13.43 13.33 12.33
CA GLU A 53 14.36 12.54 11.51
C GLU A 53 13.65 11.54 10.62
N LEU A 54 12.69 10.79 11.18
CA LEU A 54 11.84 9.88 10.41
C LEU A 54 11.06 10.65 9.34
N LYS A 55 10.47 11.81 9.69
CA LYS A 55 9.74 12.63 8.73
C LYS A 55 10.63 13.07 7.57
N ARG A 56 11.84 13.58 7.85
CA ARG A 56 12.83 13.95 6.82
C ARG A 56 13.23 12.75 5.96
N PHE A 57 13.40 11.57 6.55
CA PHE A 57 13.69 10.34 5.82
C PHE A 57 12.56 9.97 4.86
N ILE A 58 11.30 10.02 5.31
CA ILE A 58 10.13 9.72 4.47
C ILE A 58 10.05 10.74 3.33
N GLU A 59 10.09 12.04 3.63
CA GLU A 59 10.01 13.10 2.62
C GLU A 59 11.11 13.00 1.56
N ALA A 60 12.36 12.74 1.99
CA ALA A 60 13.48 12.55 1.07
C ALA A 60 13.31 11.30 0.20
N THR A 61 12.86 10.18 0.80
CA THR A 61 12.65 8.93 0.07
C THR A 61 11.50 9.05 -0.94
N VAL A 62 10.41 9.70 -0.54
CA VAL A 62 9.26 9.96 -1.41
C VAL A 62 9.67 10.82 -2.60
N ALA A 63 10.32 11.96 -2.35
CA ALA A 63 10.81 12.85 -3.40
C ALA A 63 11.79 12.16 -4.36
N LYS A 64 12.60 11.22 -3.84
CA LYS A 64 13.60 10.49 -4.63
C LYS A 64 12.99 9.42 -5.53
N CYS A 65 12.03 8.63 -5.04
CA CYS A 65 11.66 7.39 -5.73
C CYS A 65 10.22 6.88 -5.56
N VAL A 66 9.34 7.54 -4.78
CA VAL A 66 7.97 7.04 -4.55
C VAL A 66 6.95 7.95 -5.22
N LYS A 67 6.01 7.35 -5.94
CA LYS A 67 4.92 8.08 -6.61
C LYS A 67 3.62 7.98 -5.81
N THR A 68 2.92 9.09 -5.62
CA THR A 68 1.51 9.03 -5.22
C THR A 68 0.67 8.58 -6.40
N VAL A 69 -0.11 7.52 -6.22
CA VAL A 69 -0.97 6.94 -7.26
C VAL A 69 -2.43 6.91 -6.77
N PRO A 70 -3.22 7.95 -7.08
CA PRO A 70 -4.63 7.98 -6.70
C PRO A 70 -5.50 7.09 -7.62
N ILE A 71 -6.67 6.69 -7.13
CA ILE A 71 -7.74 6.14 -8.00
C ILE A 71 -8.30 7.26 -8.87
N PHE A 72 -8.65 6.94 -10.12
CA PHE A 72 -9.41 7.81 -10.99
C PHE A 72 -10.81 8.06 -10.42
N GLY A 73 -11.19 9.32 -10.32
CA GLY A 73 -12.54 9.69 -9.91
C GLY A 73 -12.84 11.15 -10.23
N PHE A 74 -14.07 11.53 -9.90
CA PHE A 74 -14.53 12.89 -10.05
C PHE A 74 -14.22 13.70 -8.79
N TYR A 75 -14.20 15.01 -8.95
CA TYR A 75 -14.08 15.95 -7.85
C TYR A 75 -15.26 15.80 -6.89
N ASP A 76 -14.98 15.72 -5.59
CA ASP A 76 -16.00 15.67 -4.55
C ASP A 76 -16.20 17.05 -3.94
N GLU A 77 -17.32 17.70 -4.26
CA GLU A 77 -17.66 19.04 -3.77
C GLU A 77 -17.87 19.10 -2.25
N SER A 78 -18.06 17.95 -1.58
CA SER A 78 -18.15 17.88 -0.12
C SER A 78 -16.78 17.98 0.58
N LEU A 79 -15.69 17.93 -0.20
CA LEU A 79 -14.31 17.95 0.27
C LEU A 79 -13.57 19.21 -0.22
N PRO A 80 -12.73 19.82 0.62
CA PRO A 80 -11.79 20.85 0.17
C PRO A 80 -10.87 20.35 -0.98
N PRO A 81 -10.35 21.25 -1.84
CA PRO A 81 -9.46 20.87 -2.94
C PRO A 81 -8.21 20.08 -2.51
N ASP A 82 -7.62 20.42 -1.37
CA ASP A 82 -6.42 19.76 -0.82
C ASP A 82 -6.74 18.41 -0.17
N GLU A 83 -8.00 18.17 0.19
CA GLU A 83 -8.49 16.91 0.76
C GLU A 83 -9.03 15.92 -0.29
N GLN A 84 -8.85 16.17 -1.60
CA GLN A 84 -9.33 15.23 -2.62
C GLN A 84 -8.54 13.91 -2.59
N ARG A 85 -9.26 12.78 -2.70
CA ARG A 85 -8.70 11.42 -2.75
C ARG A 85 -8.46 10.96 -4.19
N ALA A 86 -9.39 11.32 -5.06
CA ALA A 86 -9.37 10.94 -6.47
C ALA A 86 -8.39 11.79 -7.28
N GLY A 87 -7.73 11.15 -8.24
CA GLY A 87 -7.02 11.82 -9.31
C GLY A 87 -7.94 11.94 -10.52
N GLY A 88 -8.02 13.13 -11.13
CA GLY A 88 -8.78 13.31 -12.36
C GLY A 88 -8.12 12.65 -13.57
N PHE A 89 -8.58 13.03 -14.77
CA PHE A 89 -8.02 12.55 -16.03
C PHE A 89 -6.52 12.79 -16.13
N GLY A 90 -5.77 11.77 -16.57
CA GLY A 90 -4.31 11.81 -16.72
C GLY A 90 -3.53 11.76 -15.41
N VAL A 91 -4.21 11.71 -14.25
CA VAL A 91 -3.57 11.65 -12.92
C VAL A 91 -3.96 10.37 -12.18
N GLY A 92 -5.26 10.07 -12.10
CA GLY A 92 -5.76 8.87 -11.43
C GLY A 92 -5.69 7.63 -12.29
N ARG A 93 -5.42 6.48 -11.67
CA ARG A 93 -5.53 5.17 -12.33
C ARG A 93 -6.90 4.55 -12.14
N TYR A 94 -7.37 3.78 -13.10
CA TYR A 94 -8.57 2.98 -12.92
C TYR A 94 -8.36 1.93 -11.83
N ALA A 95 -9.38 1.76 -10.97
CA ALA A 95 -9.43 0.68 -10.01
C ALA A 95 -9.92 -0.59 -10.72
N SER A 96 -9.41 -1.77 -10.34
CA SER A 96 -9.98 -3.03 -10.81
C SER A 96 -11.26 -3.38 -10.06
N ASP A 97 -12.06 -4.28 -10.62
CA ASP A 97 -13.30 -4.74 -9.99
C ASP A 97 -13.04 -5.32 -8.59
N ALA A 98 -11.92 -6.03 -8.40
CA ALA A 98 -11.54 -6.60 -7.10
C ALA A 98 -11.19 -5.51 -6.07
N GLU A 99 -10.55 -4.42 -6.49
CA GLU A 99 -10.29 -3.28 -5.61
C GLU A 99 -11.59 -2.61 -5.18
N ILE A 100 -12.50 -2.36 -6.13
CA ILE A 100 -13.82 -1.75 -5.87
C ILE A 100 -14.63 -2.64 -4.92
N GLU A 101 -14.71 -3.93 -5.20
CA GLU A 101 -15.44 -4.90 -4.38
C GLU A 101 -14.89 -4.92 -2.95
N PHE A 102 -13.56 -4.96 -2.79
CA PHE A 102 -12.94 -4.93 -1.47
C PHE A 102 -13.27 -3.64 -0.71
N VAL A 103 -13.17 -2.47 -1.36
CA VAL A 103 -13.49 -1.18 -0.73
C VAL A 103 -14.96 -1.16 -0.27
N ASP A 104 -15.88 -1.65 -1.10
CA ASP A 104 -17.31 -1.71 -0.75
C ASP A 104 -17.58 -2.67 0.41
N GLN A 105 -16.93 -3.84 0.44
CA GLN A 105 -16.98 -4.75 1.59
C GLN A 105 -16.47 -4.09 2.87
N GLN A 106 -15.41 -3.29 2.79
CA GLN A 106 -14.79 -2.62 3.94
C GLN A 106 -15.48 -1.30 4.34
N ARG A 107 -16.48 -0.82 3.60
CA ARG A 107 -17.12 0.50 3.83
C ARG A 107 -17.60 0.71 5.26
N LYS A 108 -18.12 -0.33 5.92
CA LYS A 108 -18.58 -0.28 7.33
C LYS A 108 -17.44 -0.16 8.35
N THR A 109 -16.21 -0.47 7.96
CA THR A 109 -15.03 -0.34 8.81
C THR A 109 -14.45 1.07 8.79
N ILE A 110 -14.80 1.86 7.78
CA ILE A 110 -14.41 3.25 7.66
C ILE A 110 -15.24 4.07 8.64
N GLY A 111 -14.57 4.88 9.47
CA GLY A 111 -15.25 5.72 10.45
C GLY A 111 -16.12 6.78 9.80
N ASN A 112 -17.11 7.29 10.54
CA ASN A 112 -17.99 8.36 10.08
C ASN A 112 -17.47 9.77 10.39
N LYS A 113 -16.36 9.89 11.13
CA LYS A 113 -15.76 11.17 11.54
C LYS A 113 -14.33 11.28 11.03
N LYS A 114 -14.01 12.43 10.44
CA LYS A 114 -12.64 12.78 10.05
C LYS A 114 -11.77 13.09 11.27
N ARG A 115 -10.50 12.70 11.19
CA ARG A 115 -9.47 13.07 12.16
C ARG A 115 -8.95 14.48 11.85
N ASP A 116 -8.84 15.34 12.86
CA ASP A 116 -8.48 16.75 12.64
C ASP A 116 -7.08 16.93 12.04
N LYS A 117 -6.14 16.04 12.40
CA LYS A 117 -4.72 16.11 11.99
C LYS A 117 -4.48 15.61 10.57
N SER A 118 -4.99 14.43 10.21
CA SER A 118 -4.75 13.84 8.88
C SER A 118 -5.88 14.11 7.88
N LYS A 119 -7.02 14.66 8.31
CA LYS A 119 -8.23 14.85 7.47
C LYS A 119 -8.83 13.57 6.89
N LEU A 120 -8.34 12.42 7.36
CA LEU A 120 -8.82 11.09 6.99
C LEU A 120 -9.86 10.58 7.97
N TYR A 121 -10.80 9.79 7.48
CA TYR A 121 -11.65 8.94 8.29
C TYR A 121 -10.84 7.79 8.91
N LYS A 122 -11.37 7.21 9.99
CA LYS A 122 -10.76 6.01 10.60
C LYS A 122 -10.70 4.89 9.56
N ASN A 123 -9.57 4.18 9.48
CA ASN A 123 -9.29 3.07 8.55
C ASN A 123 -9.31 3.44 7.06
N GLU A 124 -9.47 4.71 6.68
CA GLU A 124 -9.54 5.11 5.26
C GLU A 124 -8.24 4.78 4.51
N ALA A 125 -7.09 5.13 5.08
CA ALA A 125 -5.78 4.82 4.51
C ALA A 125 -5.54 3.31 4.43
N ASP A 126 -5.82 2.57 5.51
CA ASP A 126 -5.65 1.11 5.56
C ASP A 126 -6.50 0.41 4.50
N VAL A 127 -7.75 0.81 4.32
CA VAL A 127 -8.64 0.25 3.28
C VAL A 127 -8.13 0.61 1.89
N SER A 128 -7.75 1.87 1.66
CA SER A 128 -7.22 2.33 0.37
C SER A 128 -5.98 1.52 -0.02
N ILE A 129 -4.99 1.39 0.88
CA ILE A 129 -3.76 0.66 0.56
C ILE A 129 -3.97 -0.86 0.50
N ALA A 130 -4.82 -1.44 1.36
CA ALA A 130 -5.15 -2.86 1.31
C ALA A 130 -5.79 -3.26 -0.03
N SER A 131 -6.65 -2.40 -0.59
CA SER A 131 -7.25 -2.64 -1.92
C SER A 131 -6.17 -2.80 -3.00
N ARG A 132 -5.04 -2.09 -2.90
CA ARG A 132 -3.96 -2.15 -3.90
C ARG A 132 -3.34 -3.54 -4.03
N SER A 133 -3.46 -4.36 -2.99
CA SER A 133 -2.90 -5.72 -2.99
C SER A 133 -3.52 -6.64 -4.04
N PHE A 134 -4.70 -6.32 -4.58
CA PHE A 134 -5.32 -7.15 -5.61
C PHE A 134 -4.61 -7.06 -6.97
N GLU A 135 -3.97 -5.94 -7.28
CA GLU A 135 -3.28 -5.68 -8.56
C GLU A 135 -1.78 -5.41 -8.41
N SER A 136 -1.30 -5.21 -7.18
CA SER A 136 0.07 -4.78 -6.90
C SER A 136 0.54 -5.36 -5.58
N VAL A 137 1.84 -5.28 -5.31
CA VAL A 137 2.40 -5.70 -4.03
C VAL A 137 2.16 -4.61 -3.00
N VAL A 138 1.77 -4.99 -1.78
CA VAL A 138 1.72 -4.09 -0.61
C VAL A 138 2.72 -4.58 0.42
N LEU A 139 3.66 -3.73 0.81
CA LEU A 139 4.54 -3.98 1.96
C LEU A 139 3.84 -3.52 3.22
N SER A 140 3.80 -4.36 4.26
CA SER A 140 3.22 -4.00 5.56
C SER A 140 3.88 -4.75 6.71
N LEU A 141 3.75 -4.22 7.92
CA LEU A 141 4.04 -4.93 9.17
C LEU A 141 2.77 -5.36 9.90
N ASP A 142 1.58 -4.95 9.42
CA ASP A 142 0.31 -5.23 10.10
C ASP A 142 -0.29 -6.56 9.65
N ALA A 143 0.27 -7.64 10.17
CA ALA A 143 -0.29 -8.99 10.02
C ALA A 143 -1.51 -9.23 10.94
N LYS A 144 -1.94 -8.25 11.75
CA LYS A 144 -3.04 -8.41 12.70
C LYS A 144 -4.39 -8.17 12.04
N LYS A 145 -5.47 -8.32 12.80
CA LYS A 145 -6.83 -8.11 12.29
C LYS A 145 -7.03 -6.65 11.84
N GLY A 146 -7.26 -6.48 10.54
CA GLY A 146 -7.52 -5.18 9.92
C GLY A 146 -7.74 -5.33 8.41
N PRO A 147 -7.91 -4.22 7.67
CA PRO A 147 -8.10 -4.25 6.22
C PRO A 147 -6.96 -4.97 5.48
N ILE A 148 -5.70 -4.72 5.85
CA ILE A 148 -4.53 -5.34 5.22
C ILE A 148 -4.56 -6.87 5.31
N ASN A 149 -4.71 -7.41 6.52
CA ASN A 149 -4.79 -8.86 6.71
C ASN A 149 -6.06 -9.47 6.08
N THR A 150 -7.14 -8.69 5.98
CA THR A 150 -8.36 -9.12 5.28
C THR A 150 -8.09 -9.27 3.79
N ALA A 151 -7.47 -8.28 3.14
CA ALA A 151 -7.11 -8.35 1.73
C ALA A 151 -6.14 -9.50 1.44
N TYR A 152 -5.12 -9.69 2.29
CA TYR A 152 -4.21 -10.84 2.22
C TYR A 152 -4.96 -12.18 2.25
N LYS A 153 -5.88 -12.37 3.20
CA LYS A 153 -6.70 -13.59 3.31
C LYS A 153 -7.63 -13.81 2.12
N GLN A 154 -8.02 -12.74 1.44
CA GLN A 154 -8.80 -12.79 0.19
C GLN A 154 -7.92 -12.98 -1.06
N GLY A 155 -6.61 -13.19 -0.88
CA GLY A 155 -5.68 -13.49 -1.96
C GLY A 155 -4.94 -12.27 -2.53
N GLY A 156 -5.02 -11.11 -1.89
CA GLY A 156 -4.19 -9.94 -2.21
C GLY A 156 -2.69 -10.21 -1.97
N LEU A 157 -1.84 -9.60 -2.80
CA LEU A 157 -0.37 -9.64 -2.67
C LEU A 157 0.10 -8.71 -1.56
N VAL A 158 0.06 -9.20 -0.32
CA VAL A 158 0.64 -8.51 0.83
C VAL A 158 1.91 -9.23 1.26
N VAL A 159 3.01 -8.48 1.29
CA VAL A 159 4.31 -8.96 1.78
C VAL A 159 4.51 -8.41 3.19
N PHE A 160 4.41 -9.29 4.18
CA PHE A 160 4.66 -8.93 5.57
C PHE A 160 6.16 -8.94 5.88
N LEU A 161 6.70 -7.80 6.30
CA LEU A 161 8.12 -7.65 6.61
C LEU A 161 8.52 -8.18 8.00
N THR A 162 7.60 -8.81 8.73
CA THR A 162 7.82 -9.34 10.08
C THR A 162 8.91 -10.41 10.14
N GLU A 163 9.13 -11.14 9.03
CA GLU A 163 10.14 -12.19 8.92
C GLU A 163 11.38 -11.76 8.12
N PHE A 164 11.46 -10.49 7.72
CA PHE A 164 12.54 -10.00 6.87
C PHE A 164 13.91 -10.17 7.53
N ASP A 165 14.06 -9.72 8.78
CA ASP A 165 15.35 -9.75 9.48
C ASP A 165 15.91 -11.18 9.63
N GLY A 166 15.03 -12.16 9.81
CA GLY A 166 15.40 -13.57 9.94
C GLY A 166 15.77 -14.23 8.61
N SER A 167 15.55 -13.57 7.48
CA SER A 167 15.72 -14.17 6.15
C SER A 167 17.14 -14.10 5.59
N SER A 168 17.97 -13.18 6.08
CA SER A 168 19.29 -12.85 5.50
C SER A 168 19.27 -12.42 4.01
N LEU A 169 18.09 -12.11 3.47
CA LEU A 169 17.94 -11.64 2.09
C LEU A 169 18.04 -10.11 2.02
N SER A 170 18.40 -9.57 0.85
CA SER A 170 18.07 -8.19 0.52
C SER A 170 16.56 -8.00 0.42
N LEU A 171 16.07 -6.77 0.52
CA LEU A 171 14.62 -6.51 0.47
C LEU A 171 14.02 -6.94 -0.87
N SER A 172 14.69 -6.68 -1.99
CA SER A 172 14.28 -7.16 -3.31
C SER A 172 14.13 -8.68 -3.36
N ASN A 173 15.16 -9.42 -2.92
CA ASN A 173 15.11 -10.88 -2.94
C ASN A 173 14.04 -11.44 -2.00
N PHE A 174 13.79 -10.78 -0.86
CA PHE A 174 12.70 -11.13 0.03
C PHE A 174 11.34 -10.92 -0.63
N VAL A 175 11.12 -9.75 -1.25
CA VAL A 175 9.88 -9.42 -1.96
C VAL A 175 9.65 -10.39 -3.12
N ASP A 176 10.65 -10.64 -3.97
CA ASP A 176 10.56 -11.61 -5.07
C ASP A 176 10.15 -13.01 -4.60
N ARG A 177 10.75 -13.46 -3.49
CA ARG A 177 10.43 -14.76 -2.88
C ARG A 177 8.97 -14.82 -2.42
N GLU A 178 8.48 -13.78 -1.74
CA GLU A 178 7.10 -13.75 -1.25
C GLU A 178 6.07 -13.64 -2.38
N ILE A 179 6.38 -12.88 -3.45
CA ILE A 179 5.56 -12.85 -4.67
C ILE A 179 5.46 -14.26 -5.28
N GLY A 180 6.60 -14.96 -5.43
CA GLY A 180 6.63 -16.31 -5.99
C GLY A 180 5.78 -17.32 -5.21
N LYS A 181 5.74 -17.22 -3.87
CA LYS A 181 4.85 -18.04 -3.03
C LYS A 181 3.37 -17.74 -3.27
N CYS A 182 3.02 -16.46 -3.43
CA CYS A 182 1.64 -16.02 -3.66
C CYS A 182 1.11 -16.53 -5.01
N ASP A 183 1.92 -16.44 -6.07
CA ASP A 183 1.53 -16.90 -7.41
C ASP A 183 1.30 -18.41 -7.48
N MET A 184 2.16 -19.20 -6.83
CA MET A 184 1.96 -20.65 -6.71
C MET A 184 0.66 -20.99 -5.98
N SER A 185 0.34 -20.25 -4.92
CA SER A 185 -0.88 -20.45 -4.12
C SER A 185 -2.15 -20.08 -4.90
N ARG A 186 -2.11 -18.99 -5.69
CA ARG A 186 -3.23 -18.57 -6.56
C ARG A 186 -3.51 -19.56 -7.67
N ASN A 187 -2.46 -20.08 -8.32
CA ASN A 187 -2.60 -21.07 -9.37
C ASN A 187 -3.17 -22.39 -8.83
N ALA A 188 -2.75 -22.82 -7.64
CA ALA A 188 -3.31 -24.00 -6.96
C ALA A 188 -4.78 -23.82 -6.55
N PHE A 189 -5.22 -22.60 -6.24
CA PHE A 189 -6.62 -22.31 -5.89
C PHE A 189 -7.53 -22.23 -7.13
N ARG A 190 -7.02 -21.68 -8.24
CA ARG A 190 -7.76 -21.65 -9.53
C ARG A 190 -7.98 -23.05 -10.08
N SER A 191 -6.94 -23.91 -10.08
CA SER A 191 -7.05 -25.28 -10.59
C SER A 191 -8.03 -26.16 -9.81
N ARG A 192 -8.32 -25.85 -8.54
CA ARG A 192 -9.35 -26.54 -7.75
C ARG A 192 -10.77 -26.07 -8.08
N ARG A 193 -10.98 -24.78 -8.36
CA ARG A 193 -12.29 -24.26 -8.74
C ARG A 193 -12.73 -24.70 -10.13
N ASP A 194 -11.79 -24.89 -11.05
CA ASP A 194 -12.08 -25.41 -12.39
C ASP A 194 -12.40 -26.93 -12.38
N PHE A 195 -12.18 -27.63 -11.27
CA PHE A 195 -12.52 -29.05 -11.10
C PHE A 195 -13.88 -29.28 -10.44
N GLU A 196 -14.50 -28.22 -9.89
CA GLU A 196 -15.78 -28.26 -9.18
C GLU A 196 -16.92 -27.55 -9.96
N ALA A 197 -16.66 -27.15 -11.21
CA ALA A 197 -17.63 -26.59 -12.15
C ALA A 197 -17.92 -27.57 -13.30
#